data_AF-A0A452QLM6-F1
#
_entry.id   AF-A0A452QLM6-F1
#
_cell.length_a   1.000
_cell.length_b   1.000
_cell.length_c   1.000
_cell.angle_alpha   90.00
_cell.angle_beta   90.00
_cell.angle_gamma   90.00
#
_symmetry.space_group_name_H-M   'P 1'
#
loop_
_entity.id
_entity.type
_entity.pdbx_description
1 polymer ?
#
loop_
_entity_poly.entity_id
_entity_poly.type
_entity_poly.pdbx_seq_one_letter_code
_entity_poly.pdbx_strand_id
1 'polypeptide(L)'
;MLSCPLFKDYMCKDDFKTSKGGACCFPELRVGVFEEIVPMGISPNKISYKKPGIHLSPGEFHKEVEKFLSQANEEQSDTILLDCRNFYESKIGRFQGCLAPDIRKFSYFPSYVDKNLELFREKKVLMYCTGGIRCERGSAYLKAKGVCKEVFQLKGGIHKYLEEFPDGFYKGKLFVFDERYALSYNSDIVSGRSAKAGP
;
A
#
# COMPACT_ATOMS: atom_id res chain seq x y z
N MET A 1 20.43 -12.19 -10.89
CA MET A 1 20.31 -12.41 -9.43
C MET A 1 20.11 -13.89 -9.10
N LEU A 2 19.10 -14.57 -9.65
CA LEU A 2 18.88 -16.02 -9.40
C LEU A 2 20.02 -16.94 -9.89
N SER A 3 20.92 -16.44 -10.73
CA SER A 3 22.13 -17.16 -11.19
C SER A 3 23.30 -17.11 -10.20
N CYS A 4 23.25 -16.26 -9.17
CA CYS A 4 24.29 -16.17 -8.15
C CYS A 4 23.98 -17.15 -7.02
N PRO A 5 24.87 -18.13 -6.72
CA PRO A 5 24.62 -19.13 -5.69
C PRO A 5 24.29 -18.56 -4.30
N LEU A 6 24.83 -17.39 -3.97
CA LEU A 6 24.60 -16.71 -2.69
C LEU A 6 23.12 -16.38 -2.41
N PHE A 7 22.29 -16.19 -3.44
CA PHE A 7 20.89 -15.81 -3.28
C PHE A 7 19.91 -16.96 -3.46
N LYS A 8 20.40 -18.17 -3.77
CA LYS A 8 19.55 -19.31 -4.18
C LYS A 8 18.53 -19.74 -3.12
N ASP A 9 18.90 -19.64 -1.85
CA ASP A 9 18.04 -20.03 -0.72
C ASP A 9 17.30 -18.83 -0.08
N TYR A 10 17.57 -17.61 -0.55
CA TYR A 10 17.02 -16.37 0.01
C TYR A 10 16.05 -15.65 -0.92
N MET A 11 16.17 -15.85 -2.23
CA MET A 11 15.35 -15.21 -3.25
C MET A 11 14.83 -16.25 -4.23
N CYS A 12 13.53 -16.20 -4.49
CA CYS A 12 12.87 -17.01 -5.50
C CYS A 12 12.32 -16.13 -6.63
N LYS A 13 11.84 -16.76 -7.70
CA LYS A 13 11.29 -16.04 -8.86
C LYS A 13 10.11 -15.14 -8.47
N ASP A 14 9.30 -15.56 -7.49
CA ASP A 14 8.11 -14.84 -7.06
C ASP A 14 8.41 -13.56 -6.26
N ASP A 15 9.64 -13.41 -5.75
CA ASP A 15 10.10 -12.19 -5.10
C ASP A 15 10.34 -11.04 -6.10
N PHE A 16 10.55 -11.38 -7.38
CA PHE A 16 10.81 -10.41 -8.43
C PHE A 16 9.52 -10.01 -9.16
N LYS A 17 9.07 -8.79 -8.89
CA LYS A 17 7.96 -8.15 -9.61
C LYS A 17 8.52 -7.44 -10.83
N THR A 18 7.94 -7.67 -11.99
CA THR A 18 8.45 -7.14 -13.27
C THR A 18 7.42 -6.23 -13.93
N SER A 19 7.90 -5.16 -14.54
CA SER A 19 7.10 -4.24 -15.35
C SER A 19 7.89 -3.84 -16.59
N LYS A 20 7.20 -3.34 -17.62
CA LYS A 20 7.87 -2.83 -18.84
C LYS A 20 8.79 -1.67 -18.49
N GLY A 21 10.04 -1.73 -18.94
CA GLY A 21 11.08 -0.75 -18.67
C GLY A 21 12.44 -1.22 -19.20
N GLY A 22 13.46 -0.40 -19.03
CA GLY A 22 14.83 -0.71 -19.45
C GLY A 22 15.87 -0.06 -18.55
N ALA A 23 17.14 -0.19 -18.90
CA ALA A 23 18.25 0.39 -18.13
C ALA A 23 18.14 1.91 -17.96
N CYS A 24 17.49 2.61 -18.90
CA CYS A 24 17.20 4.04 -18.78
C CYS A 24 16.31 4.40 -17.57
N CYS A 25 15.56 3.45 -17.01
CA CYS A 25 14.77 3.69 -15.80
C CYS A 25 15.65 3.77 -14.54
N PHE A 26 16.85 3.18 -14.58
CA PHE A 26 17.81 3.13 -13.48
C PHE A 26 19.22 3.40 -14.04
N PRO A 27 19.56 4.68 -14.29
CA PRO A 27 20.81 5.04 -14.97
C PRO A 27 22.07 4.62 -14.20
N GLU A 28 21.95 4.40 -12.89
CA GLU A 28 23.05 4.04 -12.00
C GLU A 28 22.65 2.86 -11.10
N LEU A 29 23.62 1.99 -10.81
CA LEU A 29 23.48 1.00 -9.73
C LEU A 29 23.78 1.67 -8.39
N ARG A 30 22.80 1.66 -7.48
CA ARG A 30 22.97 2.14 -6.10
C ARG A 30 22.70 1.01 -5.11
N VAL A 31 23.67 0.78 -4.22
CA VAL A 31 23.55 -0.17 -3.12
C VAL A 31 23.78 0.61 -1.83
N GLY A 32 22.84 0.53 -0.90
CA GLY A 32 22.93 1.20 0.40
C GLY A 32 22.68 0.22 1.53
N VAL A 33 23.41 0.39 2.63
CA VAL A 33 23.21 -0.35 3.87
C VAL A 33 22.46 0.55 4.84
N PHE A 34 21.32 0.07 5.32
CA PHE A 34 20.43 0.81 6.19
C PHE A 34 19.99 -0.07 7.36
N GLU A 35 19.72 0.54 8.52
CA GLU A 35 19.10 -0.16 9.65
C GLU A 35 17.69 -0.67 9.30
N GLU A 36 16.98 0.08 8.46
CA GLU A 36 15.66 -0.27 7.94
C GLU A 36 15.61 -0.09 6.43
N ILE A 37 15.09 -1.09 5.72
CA ILE A 37 14.88 -1.02 4.26
C ILE A 37 13.85 0.06 3.93
N VAL A 38 12.81 0.22 4.77
CA VAL A 38 11.81 1.28 4.66
C VAL A 38 11.53 1.85 6.06
N PRO A 39 12.00 3.07 6.37
CA PRO A 39 11.91 3.63 7.71
C PRO A 39 10.48 3.98 8.09
N MET A 40 9.94 3.32 9.12
CA MET A 40 8.63 3.65 9.71
C MET A 40 8.73 4.66 10.85
N GLY A 41 9.93 5.06 11.26
CA GLY A 41 10.11 5.98 12.40
C GLY A 41 9.90 5.33 13.77
N ILE A 42 9.74 4.00 13.80
CA ILE A 42 9.67 3.18 15.02
C ILE A 42 10.67 2.05 14.86
N SER A 43 11.49 1.81 15.88
CA SER A 43 12.48 0.73 15.86
C SER A 43 11.86 -0.64 15.52
N PRO A 44 12.52 -1.46 14.67
CA PRO A 44 12.11 -2.85 14.39
C PRO A 44 11.99 -3.74 15.63
N ASN A 45 12.71 -3.41 16.71
CA ASN A 45 12.64 -4.13 17.99
C ASN A 45 11.31 -3.90 18.71
N LYS A 46 10.69 -2.74 18.51
CA LYS A 46 9.37 -2.42 19.09
C LYS A 46 8.24 -2.99 18.25
N ILE A 47 8.36 -2.88 16.92
CA ILE A 47 7.34 -3.34 15.96
C ILE A 47 8.02 -4.14 14.87
N SER A 48 7.87 -5.47 14.97
CA SER A 48 8.47 -6.43 14.06
C SER A 48 7.61 -6.68 12.83
N TYR A 49 8.24 -6.76 11.66
CA TYR A 49 7.62 -7.21 10.41
C TYR A 49 7.18 -8.69 10.45
N LYS A 50 7.60 -9.47 11.46
CA LYS A 50 7.24 -10.89 11.64
C LYS A 50 5.82 -11.11 12.18
N LYS A 51 5.14 -10.04 12.61
CA LYS A 51 3.76 -10.09 13.10
C LYS A 51 2.84 -9.18 12.28
N PRO A 52 2.80 -9.32 10.95
CA PRO A 52 2.00 -8.44 10.12
C PRO A 52 0.50 -8.75 10.25
N GLY A 53 -0.32 -7.96 9.54
CA GLY A 53 -1.70 -8.29 9.23
C GLY A 53 -1.83 -9.55 8.38
N ILE A 54 -3.07 -9.97 8.16
CA ILE A 54 -3.37 -11.15 7.34
C ILE A 54 -3.17 -10.79 5.87
N HIS A 55 -2.32 -11.53 5.17
CA HIS A 55 -2.11 -11.34 3.74
C HIS A 55 -3.30 -11.85 2.93
N LEU A 56 -3.88 -10.99 2.11
CA LEU A 56 -4.86 -11.35 1.09
C LEU A 56 -4.19 -11.39 -0.28
N SER A 57 -4.43 -12.44 -1.05
CA SER A 57 -4.09 -12.46 -2.49
C SER A 57 -4.82 -11.33 -3.23
N PRO A 58 -4.36 -10.94 -4.43
CA PRO A 58 -5.06 -9.93 -5.23
C PRO A 58 -6.55 -10.23 -5.44
N GLY A 59 -6.92 -11.48 -5.74
CA GLY A 59 -8.32 -11.89 -5.91
C GLY A 59 -9.14 -11.83 -4.62
N GLU A 60 -8.59 -12.23 -3.48
CA GLU A 60 -9.26 -12.07 -2.18
C GLU A 60 -9.43 -10.60 -1.82
N PHE A 61 -8.38 -9.79 -2.01
CA PHE A 61 -8.41 -8.36 -1.76
C PHE A 61 -9.43 -7.65 -2.67
N HIS A 62 -9.52 -8.06 -3.95
CA HIS A 62 -10.51 -7.53 -4.89
C HIS A 62 -11.94 -7.72 -4.36
N LYS A 63 -12.28 -8.94 -3.91
CA LYS A 63 -13.59 -9.24 -3.32
C LYS A 63 -13.88 -8.42 -2.06
N GLU A 64 -12.87 -8.20 -1.22
CA GLU A 64 -13.03 -7.37 -0.03
C GLU A 64 -13.21 -5.89 -0.35
N VAL A 65 -12.53 -5.38 -1.38
CA VAL A 65 -12.75 -4.01 -1.88
C VAL A 65 -14.13 -3.88 -2.52
N GLU A 66 -14.59 -4.87 -3.28
CA GLU A 66 -15.93 -4.89 -3.87
C GLU A 66 -17.02 -4.80 -2.79
N LYS A 67 -16.91 -5.63 -1.73
CA LYS A 67 -17.80 -5.56 -0.56
C LYS A 67 -17.74 -4.18 0.09
N PHE A 68 -16.55 -3.66 0.36
CA PHE A 68 -16.37 -2.33 0.94
C PHE A 68 -17.06 -1.23 0.12
N LEU A 69 -16.94 -1.26 -1.22
CA LEU A 69 -17.57 -0.28 -2.10
C LEU A 69 -19.10 -0.44 -2.17
N SER A 70 -19.63 -1.66 -2.11
CA SER A 70 -21.08 -1.91 -2.06
C SER A 70 -21.74 -1.32 -0.81
N GLN A 71 -21.00 -1.23 0.29
CA GLN A 71 -21.45 -0.68 1.58
C GLN A 71 -21.16 0.81 1.75
N ALA A 72 -20.62 1.49 0.73
CA ALA A 72 -20.14 2.88 0.86
C ALA A 72 -21.24 3.91 1.17
N ASN A 73 -22.51 3.58 0.95
CA ASN A 73 -23.66 4.43 1.26
C ASN A 73 -24.27 4.18 2.65
N GLU A 74 -23.75 3.20 3.40
CA GLU A 74 -24.20 2.90 4.75
C GLU A 74 -23.50 3.84 5.75
N GLU A 75 -24.26 4.44 6.67
CA GLU A 75 -23.73 5.38 7.68
C GLU A 75 -22.65 4.75 8.59
N GLN A 76 -22.59 3.41 8.64
CA GLN A 76 -21.70 2.66 9.51
C GLN A 76 -20.90 1.59 8.75
N SER A 77 -20.13 1.96 7.73
CA SER A 77 -19.23 0.97 7.09
C SER A 77 -18.20 0.43 8.10
N ASP A 78 -18.16 -0.89 8.26
CA ASP A 78 -17.26 -1.58 9.19
C ASP A 78 -15.87 -1.86 8.63
N THR A 79 -15.60 -1.39 7.41
CA THR A 79 -14.35 -1.62 6.71
C THR A 79 -13.66 -0.30 6.34
N ILE A 80 -12.36 -0.22 6.57
CA ILE A 80 -11.49 0.87 6.11
C ILE A 80 -10.55 0.33 5.06
N LEU A 81 -10.57 0.92 3.87
CA LEU A 81 -9.54 0.71 2.87
C LEU A 81 -8.43 1.76 3.04
N LEU A 82 -7.25 1.38 3.53
CA LEU A 82 -6.19 2.28 3.97
C LEU A 82 -5.00 2.29 2.99
N ASP A 83 -4.73 3.45 2.38
CA ASP A 83 -3.50 3.69 1.62
C ASP A 83 -2.34 3.98 2.57
N CYS A 84 -1.29 3.16 2.53
CA CYS A 84 -0.09 3.34 3.37
C CYS A 84 1.02 4.14 2.67
N ARG A 85 0.71 4.76 1.53
CA ARG A 85 1.67 5.51 0.73
C ARG A 85 1.79 6.97 1.17
N ASN A 86 2.79 7.65 0.64
CA ASN A 86 2.91 9.09 0.82
C ASN A 86 1.84 9.81 -0.01
N PHE A 87 1.41 10.98 0.44
CA PHE A 87 0.28 11.72 -0.16
C PHE A 87 0.42 11.93 -1.67
N TYR A 88 1.64 12.19 -2.16
CA TYR A 88 1.90 12.44 -3.59
C TYR A 88 1.68 11.18 -4.45
N GLU A 89 1.88 9.98 -3.89
CA GLU A 89 1.61 8.71 -4.58
C GLU A 89 0.10 8.51 -4.70
N SER A 90 -0.64 8.76 -3.61
CA SER A 90 -2.11 8.66 -3.57
C SER A 90 -2.82 9.68 -4.46
N LYS A 91 -2.20 10.85 -4.68
CA LYS A 91 -2.75 11.91 -5.53
C LYS A 91 -2.80 11.52 -7.01
N ILE A 92 -1.86 10.71 -7.49
CA ILE A 92 -1.82 10.33 -8.91
C ILE A 92 -2.58 9.04 -9.20
N GLY A 93 -2.84 8.22 -8.19
CA GLY A 93 -3.72 7.07 -8.29
C GLY A 93 -3.93 6.41 -6.94
N ARG A 94 -5.09 5.81 -6.72
CA ARG A 94 -5.49 5.15 -5.46
C ARG A 94 -6.73 4.28 -5.66
N PHE A 95 -7.02 3.39 -4.72
CA PHE A 95 -8.31 2.70 -4.71
C PHE A 95 -9.45 3.68 -4.42
N GLN A 96 -10.59 3.44 -5.06
CA GLN A 96 -11.81 4.21 -4.80
C GLN A 96 -12.24 4.08 -3.33
N GLY A 97 -12.73 5.18 -2.75
CA GLY A 97 -13.23 5.21 -1.37
C GLY A 97 -12.16 5.05 -0.27
N CYS A 98 -10.88 4.90 -0.62
CA CYS A 98 -9.84 4.67 0.39
C CYS A 98 -9.61 5.89 1.31
N LEU A 99 -9.28 5.59 2.56
CA LEU A 99 -8.64 6.52 3.47
C LEU A 99 -7.17 6.66 3.05
N ALA A 100 -6.80 7.86 2.59
CA ALA A 100 -5.45 8.19 2.19
C ALA A 100 -4.86 9.24 3.16
N PRO A 101 -4.03 8.84 4.13
CA PRO A 101 -3.38 9.75 5.06
C PRO A 101 -2.55 10.82 4.33
N ASP A 102 -2.65 12.07 4.77
CA ASP A 102 -1.83 13.16 4.24
C ASP A 102 -0.43 13.17 4.88
N ILE A 103 0.33 12.07 4.65
CA ILE A 103 1.69 11.91 5.15
C ILE A 103 2.70 12.14 4.04
N ARG A 104 3.74 12.94 4.32
CA ARG A 104 4.85 13.18 3.38
C ARG A 104 5.88 12.05 3.36
N LYS A 105 6.00 11.33 4.47
CA LYS A 105 6.96 10.23 4.66
C LYS A 105 6.27 9.11 5.43
N PHE A 106 6.62 7.87 5.11
CA PHE A 106 6.10 6.71 5.82
C PHE A 106 6.46 6.71 7.31
N SER A 107 7.55 7.37 7.70
CA SER A 107 7.90 7.57 9.11
C SER A 107 6.89 8.38 9.92
N TYR A 108 5.94 9.06 9.27
CA TYR A 108 4.85 9.79 9.92
C TYR A 108 3.60 8.93 10.10
N PHE A 109 3.55 7.73 9.50
CA PHE A 109 2.40 6.82 9.58
C PHE A 109 2.03 6.46 11.04
N PRO A 110 2.98 6.14 11.95
CA PRO A 110 2.66 5.90 13.35
C PRO A 110 1.93 7.07 14.02
N SER A 111 2.42 8.30 13.82
CA SER A 111 1.80 9.49 14.39
C SER A 111 0.41 9.75 13.81
N TYR A 112 0.20 9.47 12.52
CA TYR A 112 -1.12 9.56 11.91
C TYR A 112 -2.09 8.57 12.57
N VAL A 113 -1.69 7.30 12.71
CA VAL A 113 -2.53 6.28 13.35
C VAL A 113 -2.85 6.67 14.79
N ASP A 114 -1.86 7.10 15.58
CA ASP A 114 -2.04 7.50 16.98
C ASP A 114 -3.05 8.64 17.15
N LYS A 115 -3.02 9.63 16.26
CA LYS A 115 -3.96 10.76 16.29
C LYS A 115 -5.38 10.38 15.85
N ASN A 116 -5.53 9.24 15.17
CA ASN A 116 -6.78 8.82 14.54
C ASN A 116 -7.23 7.43 15.01
N LEU A 117 -6.82 6.98 16.21
CA LEU A 117 -7.11 5.63 16.71
C LEU A 117 -8.59 5.28 16.69
N GLU A 118 -9.45 6.26 17.03
CA GLU A 118 -10.90 6.07 17.03
C GLU A 118 -11.46 5.75 15.65
N LEU A 119 -10.84 6.22 14.56
CA LEU A 119 -11.27 5.85 13.20
C LEU A 119 -11.15 4.34 13.00
N PHE A 120 -10.15 3.70 13.62
CA PHE A 120 -9.85 2.28 13.42
C PHE A 120 -10.54 1.36 14.43
N ARG A 121 -11.27 1.90 15.41
CA ARG A 121 -11.87 1.12 16.50
C ARG A 121 -12.96 0.18 15.98
N GLU A 122 -12.85 -1.11 16.31
CA GLU A 122 -13.74 -2.19 15.87
C GLU A 122 -13.87 -2.34 14.34
N LYS A 123 -13.01 -1.65 13.57
CA LYS A 123 -13.02 -1.72 12.11
C LYS A 123 -12.16 -2.87 11.60
N LYS A 124 -12.60 -3.44 10.49
CA LYS A 124 -11.76 -4.24 9.59
C LYS A 124 -10.94 -3.29 8.72
N VAL A 125 -9.63 -3.46 8.66
CA VAL A 125 -8.73 -2.58 7.88
C VAL A 125 -8.10 -3.35 6.73
N LEU A 126 -8.34 -2.92 5.50
CA LEU A 126 -7.70 -3.41 4.28
C LEU A 126 -6.56 -2.47 3.91
N MET A 127 -5.31 -2.89 4.09
CA MET A 127 -4.13 -2.05 3.85
C MET A 127 -3.47 -2.36 2.51
N TYR A 128 -2.96 -1.32 1.84
CA TYR A 128 -2.16 -1.50 0.64
C TYR A 128 -1.06 -0.43 0.51
N CYS A 129 -0.05 -0.76 -0.30
CA CYS A 129 0.93 0.18 -0.82
C CYS A 129 1.43 -0.33 -2.18
N THR A 130 2.41 0.34 -2.79
CA THR A 130 2.92 0.01 -4.14
C THR A 130 3.30 -1.46 -4.29
N GLY A 131 4.15 -1.97 -3.39
CA GLY A 131 4.72 -3.31 -3.47
C GLY A 131 4.57 -4.15 -2.20
N GLY A 132 3.78 -3.72 -1.21
CA GLY A 132 3.52 -4.46 0.04
C GLY A 132 4.48 -4.17 1.20
N ILE A 133 5.74 -3.78 0.94
CA ILE A 133 6.78 -3.66 1.99
C ILE A 133 6.42 -2.70 3.16
N ARG A 134 5.71 -1.60 2.89
CA ARG A 134 5.24 -0.67 3.94
C ARG A 134 4.16 -1.31 4.80
N CYS A 135 3.28 -2.12 4.19
CA CYS A 135 2.20 -2.79 4.89
C CYS A 135 2.74 -3.81 5.89
N GLU A 136 3.88 -4.47 5.64
CA GLU A 136 4.44 -5.46 6.57
C GLU A 136 4.67 -4.88 7.98
N ARG A 137 5.20 -3.65 8.06
CA ARG A 137 5.37 -2.96 9.35
C ARG A 137 4.14 -2.14 9.74
N GLY A 138 3.46 -1.50 8.79
CA GLY A 138 2.29 -0.67 9.06
C GLY A 138 1.11 -1.47 9.64
N SER A 139 0.87 -2.66 9.12
CA SER A 139 -0.19 -3.55 9.62
C SER A 139 0.17 -4.14 10.99
N ALA A 140 1.44 -4.49 11.21
CA ALA A 140 1.94 -4.89 12.52
C ALA A 140 1.76 -3.76 13.56
N TYR A 141 2.00 -2.51 13.16
CA TYR A 141 1.79 -1.33 14.00
C TYR A 141 0.32 -1.17 14.39
N LEU A 142 -0.61 -1.20 13.42
CA LEU A 142 -2.04 -1.11 13.69
C LEU A 142 -2.54 -2.25 14.58
N LYS A 143 -2.12 -3.49 14.33
CA LYS A 143 -2.44 -4.63 15.21
C LYS A 143 -1.95 -4.42 16.64
N ALA A 144 -0.75 -3.88 16.82
CA ALA A 144 -0.20 -3.62 18.14
C ALA A 144 -0.98 -2.55 18.93
N LYS A 145 -1.80 -1.72 18.27
CA LYS A 145 -2.71 -0.79 18.96
C LYS A 145 -3.93 -1.47 19.58
N GLY A 146 -4.30 -2.65 19.09
CA GLY A 146 -5.39 -3.44 19.68
C GLY A 146 -6.78 -2.81 19.58
N VAL A 147 -6.99 -1.85 18.67
CA VAL A 147 -8.29 -1.20 18.46
C VAL A 147 -9.05 -1.75 17.26
N CYS A 148 -8.36 -2.32 16.28
CA CYS A 148 -8.98 -2.87 15.07
C CYS A 148 -9.60 -4.24 15.36
N LYS A 149 -10.75 -4.54 14.75
CA LYS A 149 -11.31 -5.89 14.74
C LYS A 149 -10.39 -6.86 13.99
N GLU A 150 -9.90 -6.43 12.83
CA GLU A 150 -9.00 -7.23 12.01
C GLU A 150 -8.19 -6.34 11.06
N VAL A 151 -6.96 -6.74 10.75
CA VAL A 151 -6.07 -6.00 9.84
C VAL A 151 -5.57 -6.94 8.75
N PHE A 152 -5.93 -6.60 7.52
CA PHE A 152 -5.54 -7.29 6.30
C PHE A 152 -4.59 -6.44 5.47
N GLN A 153 -3.81 -7.08 4.61
CA GLN A 153 -2.93 -6.39 3.68
C GLN A 153 -2.87 -7.08 2.32
N LEU A 154 -2.82 -6.28 1.26
CA LEU A 154 -2.68 -6.76 -0.12
C LEU A 154 -1.29 -7.40 -0.35
N LYS A 155 -1.26 -8.72 -0.51
CA LYS A 155 -0.06 -9.48 -0.86
C LYS A 155 0.44 -9.03 -2.22
N GLY A 156 1.70 -8.61 -2.26
CA GLY A 156 2.31 -8.12 -3.49
C GLY A 156 2.05 -6.63 -3.80
N GLY A 157 1.15 -5.96 -3.06
CA GLY A 157 0.80 -4.56 -3.25
C GLY A 157 0.04 -4.27 -4.54
N ILE A 158 -0.17 -2.99 -4.82
CA ILE A 158 -0.90 -2.50 -6.01
C ILE A 158 -0.32 -3.10 -7.30
N HIS A 159 0.99 -3.31 -7.37
CA HIS A 159 1.64 -3.90 -8.54
C HIS A 159 1.06 -5.27 -8.90
N LYS A 160 0.92 -6.18 -7.93
CA LYS A 160 0.33 -7.52 -8.17
C LYS A 160 -1.18 -7.44 -8.40
N TYR A 161 -1.85 -6.50 -7.75
CA TYR A 161 -3.28 -6.26 -8.02
C TYR A 161 -3.53 -5.83 -9.47
N LEU A 162 -2.74 -4.89 -10.01
CA LEU A 162 -2.92 -4.40 -11.38
C LEU A 162 -2.46 -5.39 -12.46
N GLU A 163 -1.62 -6.38 -12.12
CA GLU A 163 -1.33 -7.50 -13.02
C GLU A 163 -2.58 -8.38 -13.27
N GLU A 164 -3.40 -8.58 -12.23
CA GLU A 164 -4.60 -9.44 -12.29
C GLU A 164 -5.88 -8.66 -12.63
N PHE A 165 -5.99 -7.41 -12.14
CA PHE A 165 -7.15 -6.54 -12.28
C PHE A 165 -6.75 -5.14 -12.81
N PRO A 166 -6.27 -5.03 -14.06
CA PRO A 166 -5.84 -3.75 -14.63
C PRO A 166 -6.95 -2.69 -14.67
N ASP A 167 -8.19 -3.12 -14.92
CA ASP A 167 -9.40 -2.28 -14.96
C ASP A 167 -10.22 -2.37 -13.66
N GLY A 168 -9.60 -2.83 -12.57
CA GLY A 168 -10.27 -2.99 -11.28
C GLY A 168 -10.57 -1.68 -10.54
N PHE A 169 -10.57 -1.76 -9.21
CA PHE A 169 -10.98 -0.65 -8.33
C PHE A 169 -9.86 0.38 -8.07
N TYR A 170 -8.64 0.13 -8.55
CA TYR A 170 -7.55 1.10 -8.47
C TYR A 170 -7.65 2.09 -9.64
N LYS A 171 -7.75 3.38 -9.32
CA LYS A 171 -7.93 4.47 -10.29
C LYS A 171 -6.67 5.30 -10.40
N GLY A 172 -6.33 5.72 -11.61
CA GLY A 172 -5.16 6.56 -11.88
C GLY A 172 -3.88 5.77 -12.10
N LYS A 173 -2.74 6.42 -11.85
CA LYS A 173 -1.41 5.88 -12.11
C LYS A 173 -0.78 5.29 -10.85
N LEU A 174 0.05 4.27 -11.02
CA LEU A 174 0.86 3.69 -9.95
C LEU A 174 2.20 4.42 -9.87
N PHE A 175 2.44 5.21 -8.83
CA PHE A 175 3.75 5.83 -8.61
C PHE A 175 4.85 4.78 -8.46
N VAL A 176 5.98 4.99 -9.14
CA VAL A 176 7.18 4.15 -9.06
C VAL A 176 8.41 5.00 -8.79
N PHE A 177 9.37 4.43 -8.05
CA PHE A 177 10.56 5.13 -7.54
C PHE A 177 11.72 5.01 -8.52
N ASP A 178 11.49 5.40 -9.77
CA ASP A 178 12.45 5.37 -10.88
C ASP A 178 12.09 6.43 -11.94
N GLU A 179 12.89 6.57 -13.01
CA GLU A 179 12.71 7.62 -14.02
C GLU A 179 11.37 7.58 -14.77
N ARG A 180 10.58 6.51 -14.63
CA ARG A 180 9.22 6.47 -15.20
C ARG A 180 8.24 7.32 -14.40
N TYR A 181 8.51 7.59 -13.12
CA TYR A 181 7.67 8.27 -12.13
C TYR A 181 6.31 7.61 -11.84
N ALA A 182 5.59 7.13 -12.85
CA ALA A 182 4.34 6.42 -12.70
C ALA A 182 4.10 5.43 -13.85
N LEU A 183 3.42 4.32 -13.54
CA LEU A 183 2.92 3.35 -14.50
C LEU A 183 1.42 3.55 -14.70
N SER A 184 0.97 3.56 -15.96
CA SER A 184 -0.45 3.54 -16.31
C SER A 184 -0.87 2.12 -16.65
N TYR A 185 -1.91 1.62 -15.96
CA TYR A 185 -2.52 0.32 -16.25
C TYR A 185 -3.92 0.46 -16.84
N ASN A 186 -4.58 1.61 -16.61
CA ASN A 186 -5.86 2.01 -17.19
C ASN A 186 -5.79 3.49 -17.63
N SER A 187 -6.89 3.98 -18.22
CA SER A 187 -7.04 5.36 -18.71
C SER A 187 -7.56 6.35 -17.67
N ASP A 188 -7.76 5.91 -16.42
CA ASP A 188 -8.34 6.75 -15.38
C ASP A 188 -7.41 7.92 -15.00
N ILE A 189 -8.00 9.09 -14.76
CA ILE A 189 -7.29 10.29 -14.27
C ILE A 189 -7.88 10.69 -12.93
N VAL A 190 -7.07 10.61 -11.87
CA VAL A 190 -7.45 11.13 -10.54
C VAL A 190 -7.21 12.64 -10.54
N SER A 191 -8.18 13.42 -11.02
CA SER A 191 -8.16 14.88 -10.90
C SER A 191 -8.80 15.30 -9.57
N GLY A 192 -8.08 16.10 -8.79
CA GLY A 192 -8.60 16.65 -7.54
C GLY A 192 -9.58 17.79 -7.81
N ARG A 193 -10.85 17.49 -8.07
CA ARG A 193 -11.94 18.43 -7.76
C ARG A 193 -12.76 17.85 -6.60
N SER A 194 -12.47 18.35 -5.41
CA SER A 194 -13.48 18.36 -4.36
C SER A 194 -14.52 19.38 -4.80
N ALA A 195 -15.63 18.90 -5.36
CA ALA A 195 -16.79 19.74 -5.62
C ALA A 195 -17.42 20.10 -4.26
N LYS A 196 -16.93 21.17 -3.65
CA LYS A 196 -17.75 22.04 -2.81
C LYS A 196 -17.63 23.45 -3.36
N ALA A 197 -18.36 23.69 -4.45
CA ALA A 197 -18.83 25.02 -4.77
C ALA A 197 -20.28 25.06 -4.28
N GLY A 198 -20.55 25.93 -3.31
CA GLY A 198 -21.90 26.33 -2.97
C GLY A 198 -21.97 27.01 -1.61
N PRO A 199 -22.97 27.88 -1.40
CA PRO A 199 -23.52 28.87 -2.34
C PRO A 199 -22.67 30.14 -2.41
#